data_AF-A0A9P6AGQ9-F1
#
_entry.id   AF-A0A9P6AGQ9-F1
#
_cell.length_a   1.000
_cell.length_b   1.000
_cell.length_c   1.000
_cell.angle_alpha   90.00
_cell.angle_beta   90.00
_cell.angle_gamma   90.00
#
_symmetry.space_group_name_H-M   'P 1'
#
loop_
_entity.id
_entity.type
_entity.pdbx_description
1 polymer ?
#
loop_
_entity_poly.entity_id
_entity_poly.type
_entity_poly.pdbx_seq_one_letter_code
_entity_poly.pdbx_strand_id
1 'polypeptide(L)'
;MAEKICKILAYPHSVQQLMSGKATPILSGALLAFQSLHNWWQDHEIVNKDILEYVFEGLEWLNKYHEKGSKTYAYMVTMALNPNIKLSFITQSWDLIEQEMAVEWVKEELSKYREKNSDYNSAHKLNNCTL
;
A
#
# COMPACT_ATOMS: atom_id res chain seq x y z
N MET A 1 -27.85 -0.47 -19.94
CA MET A 1 -27.46 -1.04 -18.62
C MET A 1 -26.16 -1.83 -18.72
N ALA A 2 -26.08 -2.88 -19.54
CA ALA A 2 -24.87 -3.71 -19.71
C ALA A 2 -23.59 -2.91 -20.05
N GLU A 3 -23.67 -1.96 -20.99
CA GLU A 3 -22.50 -1.14 -21.38
C GLU A 3 -21.95 -0.30 -20.21
N LYS A 4 -22.83 0.25 -19.37
CA LYS A 4 -22.43 1.05 -18.21
C LYS A 4 -21.75 0.17 -17.14
N ILE A 5 -22.27 -1.04 -16.92
CA ILE A 5 -21.67 -2.01 -15.99
C ILE A 5 -20.28 -2.44 -16.51
N CYS A 6 -20.15 -2.75 -17.80
CA CYS A 6 -18.86 -3.10 -18.39
C CYS A 6 -17.83 -1.97 -18.22
N LYS A 7 -18.22 -0.70 -18.37
CA LYS A 7 -17.34 0.45 -18.14
C LYS A 7 -16.88 0.54 -16.69
N ILE A 8 -17.80 0.36 -15.73
CA ILE A 8 -17.46 0.41 -14.29
C ILE A 8 -16.57 -0.75 -13.86
N LEU A 9 -16.76 -1.95 -14.45
CA LEU A 9 -15.98 -3.14 -14.10
C LEU A 9 -14.65 -3.24 -14.86
N ALA A 10 -14.44 -2.47 -15.93
CA ALA A 10 -13.21 -2.53 -16.72
C ALA A 10 -11.96 -2.14 -15.91
N TYR A 11 -12.08 -1.13 -15.04
CA TYR A 11 -10.97 -0.69 -14.20
C TYR A 11 -10.63 -1.69 -13.08
N PRO A 12 -11.61 -2.19 -12.27
CA PRO A 12 -11.40 -3.31 -11.35
C PRO A 12 -10.78 -4.53 -12.00
N HIS A 13 -11.23 -4.88 -13.21
CA HIS A 13 -10.68 -5.99 -13.97
C HIS A 13 -9.19 -5.80 -14.26
N SER A 14 -8.79 -4.60 -14.67
CA SER A 14 -7.39 -4.27 -14.95
C SER A 14 -6.53 -4.34 -13.68
N VAL A 15 -7.04 -3.85 -12.55
CA VAL A 15 -6.39 -3.94 -11.23
C VAL A 15 -6.24 -5.39 -10.80
N GLN A 16 -7.27 -6.22 -10.98
CA GLN A 16 -7.21 -7.65 -10.68
C GLN A 16 -6.16 -8.36 -11.56
N GLN A 17 -6.10 -8.06 -12.85
CA GLN A 17 -5.09 -8.64 -13.76
C GLN A 17 -3.67 -8.25 -13.34
N LEU A 18 -3.44 -6.99 -12.96
CA LEU A 18 -2.15 -6.54 -12.44
C LEU A 18 -1.72 -7.34 -11.21
N MET A 19 -2.65 -7.59 -10.28
CA MET A 19 -2.38 -8.36 -9.05
C MET A 19 -2.30 -9.87 -9.28
N SER A 20 -2.87 -10.38 -10.38
CA SER A 20 -2.88 -11.80 -10.72
C SER A 20 -1.65 -12.23 -11.56
N GLY A 21 -0.74 -11.29 -11.83
CA GLY A 21 0.50 -11.58 -12.55
C GLY A 21 1.38 -12.61 -11.83
N LYS A 22 2.08 -13.46 -12.60
CA LYS A 22 3.06 -14.43 -12.06
C LYS A 22 4.33 -13.77 -11.50
N ALA A 23 4.60 -12.52 -11.87
CA ALA A 23 5.67 -11.74 -11.27
C ALA A 23 5.26 -11.38 -9.85
N THR A 24 6.14 -11.63 -8.87
CA THR A 24 5.90 -11.39 -7.44
C THR A 24 5.24 -10.01 -7.27
N PRO A 25 3.95 -9.93 -6.92
CA PRO A 25 3.33 -8.64 -6.68
C PRO A 25 4.06 -8.05 -5.49
N ILE A 26 4.86 -7.02 -5.74
CA ILE A 26 5.44 -6.24 -4.64
C ILE A 26 4.22 -5.68 -3.93
N LEU A 27 4.07 -5.98 -2.64
CA LEU A 27 2.91 -5.59 -1.85
C LEU A 27 2.58 -4.08 -2.04
N SER A 28 3.57 -3.21 -2.26
CA SER A 28 3.36 -1.80 -2.61
C SER A 28 2.60 -1.57 -3.91
N GLY A 29 2.85 -2.36 -4.96
CA GLY A 29 2.13 -2.27 -6.22
C GLY A 29 0.66 -2.68 -6.10
N ALA A 30 0.37 -3.72 -5.32
CA ALA A 30 -1.02 -4.12 -5.03
C ALA A 30 -1.77 -3.01 -4.26
N LEU A 31 -1.11 -2.42 -3.25
CA LEU A 31 -1.69 -1.34 -2.45
C LEU A 31 -1.95 -0.08 -3.29
N LEU A 32 -1.02 0.31 -4.15
CA LEU A 32 -1.21 1.41 -5.09
C LEU A 32 -2.38 1.15 -6.05
N ALA A 33 -2.49 -0.07 -6.56
CA ALA A 33 -3.59 -0.45 -7.46
C ALA A 33 -4.95 -0.39 -6.76
N PHE A 34 -5.03 -0.81 -5.50
CA PHE A 34 -6.23 -0.66 -4.68
C PHE A 34 -6.59 0.81 -4.44
N GLN A 35 -5.62 1.67 -4.11
CA GLN A 35 -5.88 3.10 -3.91
C GLN A 35 -6.37 3.76 -5.21
N SER A 36 -5.77 3.39 -6.35
CA SER A 36 -6.15 3.93 -7.66
C SER A 36 -7.58 3.53 -8.03
N LEU A 37 -7.99 2.29 -7.71
CA LEU A 37 -9.36 1.83 -7.87
C LEU A 37 -10.34 2.62 -6.99
N HIS A 38 -9.98 2.83 -5.73
CA HIS A 38 -10.81 3.58 -4.80
C HIS A 38 -11.07 5.01 -5.32
N ASN A 39 -10.02 5.73 -5.69
CA ASN A 39 -10.14 7.09 -6.23
C ASN A 39 -10.96 7.11 -7.53
N TRP A 40 -10.71 6.16 -8.43
CA TRP A 40 -11.45 6.06 -9.69
C TRP A 40 -12.95 5.83 -9.47
N TRP A 41 -13.33 4.94 -8.55
CA TRP A 41 -14.73 4.71 -8.22
C TRP A 41 -15.38 5.90 -7.53
N GLN A 42 -14.70 6.60 -6.63
CA GLN A 42 -15.22 7.83 -6.03
C GLN A 42 -15.53 8.91 -7.08
N ASP A 43 -14.65 9.10 -8.05
CA ASP A 43 -14.85 10.08 -9.14
C ASP A 43 -16.03 9.69 -10.06
N HIS A 44 -16.26 8.38 -10.26
CA HIS A 44 -17.29 7.87 -11.16
C HIS A 44 -18.64 7.60 -10.50
N GLU A 45 -18.69 7.46 -9.17
CA GLU A 45 -19.91 7.32 -8.36
C GLU A 45 -20.86 8.51 -8.59
N ILE A 46 -20.30 9.72 -8.68
CA ILE A 46 -21.04 10.98 -8.89
C ILE A 46 -21.80 10.97 -10.23
N VAL A 47 -21.34 10.19 -11.20
CA VAL A 47 -21.83 10.25 -12.59
C VAL A 47 -22.94 9.24 -12.87
N ASN A 48 -23.05 8.13 -12.13
CA ASN A 48 -23.94 7.01 -12.49
C ASN A 48 -24.81 6.48 -11.35
N LYS A 49 -25.91 7.18 -11.04
CA LYS A 49 -26.88 6.81 -9.99
C LYS A 49 -27.46 5.39 -10.13
N ASP A 50 -27.63 4.88 -11.34
CA ASP A 50 -28.25 3.56 -11.60
C ASP A 50 -27.40 2.36 -11.13
N ILE A 51 -26.11 2.57 -10.84
CA ILE A 51 -25.13 1.51 -10.51
C ILE A 51 -24.45 1.82 -9.17
N LEU A 52 -24.91 2.89 -8.52
CA LEU A 52 -24.32 3.48 -7.34
C LEU A 52 -24.38 2.50 -6.17
N GLU A 53 -25.45 1.72 -6.04
CA GLU A 53 -25.58 0.69 -5.00
C GLU A 53 -24.45 -0.36 -5.05
N TYR A 54 -24.07 -0.82 -6.25
CA TYR A 54 -23.02 -1.83 -6.42
C TYR A 54 -21.62 -1.26 -6.20
N VAL A 55 -21.40 -0.03 -6.65
CA VAL A 55 -20.12 0.67 -6.44
C VAL A 55 -19.94 1.00 -4.96
N PHE A 56 -21.01 1.40 -4.28
CA PHE A 56 -20.98 1.76 -2.86
C PHE A 56 -20.58 0.58 -1.98
N GLU A 57 -21.13 -0.61 -2.21
CA GLU A 57 -20.71 -1.81 -1.48
C GLU A 57 -19.23 -2.13 -1.73
N GLY A 58 -18.76 -1.99 -2.97
CA GLY A 58 -17.36 -2.15 -3.32
C GLY A 58 -16.43 -1.14 -2.62
N LEU A 59 -16.85 0.12 -2.55
CA LEU A 59 -16.12 1.18 -1.83
C LEU A 59 -16.09 0.94 -0.33
N GLU A 60 -17.17 0.44 0.27
CA GLU A 60 -17.19 0.08 1.69
C GLU A 60 -16.14 -0.99 2.01
N TRP A 61 -16.04 -2.01 1.16
CA TRP A 61 -15.00 -3.03 1.29
C TRP A 61 -13.59 -2.47 1.09
N LEU A 62 -13.38 -1.63 0.07
CA LEU A 62 -12.08 -1.00 -0.17
C LEU A 62 -11.64 -0.16 1.03
N ASN A 63 -12.54 0.59 1.64
CA ASN A 63 -12.25 1.37 2.85
C ASN A 63 -11.87 0.46 4.03
N LYS A 64 -12.61 -0.64 4.25
CA LYS A 64 -12.24 -1.63 5.28
C LYS A 64 -10.85 -2.23 5.04
N TYR A 65 -10.48 -2.50 3.79
CA TYR A 65 -9.15 -2.99 3.45
C TYR A 65 -8.08 -1.92 3.62
N HIS A 66 -8.36 -0.68 3.26
CA HIS A 66 -7.46 0.45 3.48
C HIS A 66 -7.20 0.65 4.98
N GLU A 67 -8.25 0.72 5.81
CA GLU A 67 -8.10 0.87 7.27
C GLU A 67 -7.33 -0.26 7.93
N LYS A 68 -7.54 -1.51 7.47
CA LYS A 68 -6.78 -2.66 7.96
C LYS A 68 -5.33 -2.63 7.48
N GLY A 69 -5.10 -2.20 6.24
CA GLY A 69 -3.78 -2.16 5.61
C GLY A 69 -2.90 -1.02 6.14
N SER A 70 -3.43 0.20 6.19
CA SER A 70 -2.71 1.41 6.62
C SER A 70 -2.17 1.31 8.05
N LYS A 71 -2.85 0.53 8.90
CA LYS A 71 -2.45 0.26 10.29
C LYS A 71 -1.42 -0.86 10.45
N THR A 72 -0.95 -1.48 9.37
CA THR A 72 0.04 -2.57 9.44
C THR A 72 1.44 -2.09 9.09
N TYR A 73 2.42 -2.51 9.89
CA TYR A 73 3.85 -2.26 9.64
C TYR A 73 4.30 -2.69 8.25
N ALA A 74 3.79 -3.83 7.77
CA ALA A 74 4.11 -4.36 6.44
C ALA A 74 3.74 -3.38 5.33
N TYR A 75 2.59 -2.69 5.44
CA TYR A 75 2.17 -1.69 4.47
C TYR A 75 3.18 -0.54 4.39
N MET A 76 3.48 0.11 5.53
CA MET A 76 4.34 1.29 5.55
C MET A 76 5.77 0.98 5.11
N VAL A 77 6.35 -0.11 5.62
CA VAL A 77 7.71 -0.52 5.23
C VAL A 77 7.77 -0.85 3.74
N THR A 78 6.77 -1.53 3.20
CA THR A 78 6.77 -1.87 1.76
C THR A 78 6.67 -0.63 0.87
N MET A 79 5.89 0.38 1.28
CA MET A 79 5.80 1.65 0.56
C MET A 79 7.12 2.41 0.64
N ALA A 80 7.72 2.51 1.83
CA ALA A 80 9.00 3.18 2.05
C ALA A 80 10.16 2.53 1.29
N LEU A 81 10.19 1.19 1.22
CA LEU A 81 11.24 0.44 0.53
C LEU A 81 11.13 0.52 -1.00
N ASN A 82 9.95 0.80 -1.55
CA ASN A 82 9.80 0.90 -3.00
C ASN A 82 10.47 2.20 -3.50
N PRO A 83 11.55 2.13 -4.29
CA PRO A 83 12.32 3.31 -4.69
C PRO A 83 11.54 4.29 -5.57
N ASN A 84 10.49 3.82 -6.24
CA ASN A 84 9.63 4.65 -7.08
C ASN A 84 8.55 5.41 -6.28
N ILE A 85 8.30 4.99 -5.02
CA ILE A 85 7.24 5.52 -4.17
C ILE A 85 7.83 6.21 -2.95
N LYS A 86 8.67 5.50 -2.18
CA LYS A 86 9.25 5.98 -0.92
C LYS A 86 8.14 6.51 0.00
N LEU A 87 8.36 7.66 0.62
CA LEU A 87 7.37 8.34 1.45
C LEU A 87 6.42 9.27 0.66
N SER A 88 6.65 9.48 -0.65
CA SER A 88 5.91 10.49 -1.41
C SER A 88 4.41 10.19 -1.45
N PHE A 89 4.05 8.92 -1.58
CA PHE A 89 2.66 8.49 -1.58
C PHE A 89 1.96 8.74 -0.24
N ILE A 90 2.65 8.46 0.87
CA ILE A 90 2.14 8.73 2.23
C ILE A 90 1.92 10.23 2.39
N THR A 91 2.88 11.05 1.95
CA THR A 91 2.78 12.51 2.05
C THR A 91 1.70 13.15 1.17
N GLN A 92 1.26 12.44 0.13
CA GLN A 92 0.26 12.93 -0.83
C GLN A 92 -1.15 12.41 -0.56
N SER A 93 -1.27 11.25 0.09
CA SER A 93 -2.53 10.51 0.16
C SER A 93 -3.13 10.45 1.57
N TRP A 94 -2.33 10.64 2.61
CA TRP A 94 -2.75 10.49 4.00
C TRP A 94 -2.82 11.84 4.70
N ASP A 95 -3.52 11.92 5.84
CA ASP A 95 -3.56 13.16 6.62
C ASP A 95 -2.23 13.43 7.35
N LEU A 96 -2.03 14.66 7.83
CA LEU A 96 -0.76 15.08 8.45
C LEU A 96 -0.38 14.23 9.67
N ILE A 97 -1.35 13.75 10.45
CA ILE A 97 -1.10 12.96 11.66
C ILE A 97 -0.66 11.55 11.24
N GLU A 98 -1.36 10.95 10.29
CA GLU A 98 -1.02 9.64 9.72
C GLU A 98 0.36 9.66 9.04
N GLN A 99 0.71 10.76 8.38
CA GLN A 99 2.02 10.96 7.78
C GLN A 99 3.13 10.99 8.83
N GLU A 100 2.98 11.79 9.88
CA GLU A 100 3.97 11.90 10.95
C GLU A 100 4.18 10.55 11.65
N MET A 101 3.09 9.84 11.96
CA MET A 101 3.16 8.50 12.55
C MET A 101 3.87 7.50 11.64
N ALA A 102 3.55 7.48 10.35
CA ALA A 102 4.17 6.55 9.41
C ALA A 102 5.67 6.82 9.23
N VAL A 103 6.08 8.09 9.17
CA VAL A 103 7.49 8.47 9.08
C VAL A 103 8.24 8.06 10.34
N GLU A 104 7.66 8.30 11.52
CA GLU A 104 8.30 7.93 12.79
C GLU A 104 8.47 6.42 12.91
N TRP A 105 7.44 5.65 12.59
CA TRP A 105 7.51 4.19 12.61
C TRP A 105 8.54 3.62 11.65
N VAL A 106 8.68 4.19 10.44
CA VAL A 106 9.73 3.77 9.50
C VAL A 106 11.11 4.04 10.09
N LYS A 107 11.33 5.19 10.75
CA LYS A 107 12.62 5.51 11.39
C LYS A 107 12.92 4.57 12.55
N GLU A 108 11.96 4.31 13.43
CA GLU A 108 12.11 3.40 14.55
C GLU A 108 12.52 2.00 14.06
N GLU A 109 11.85 1.49 13.03
CA GLU A 109 12.11 0.15 12.52
C GLU A 109 13.48 0.05 11.83
N LEU A 110 13.86 1.07 11.06
CA LEU A 110 15.20 1.16 10.48
C LEU A 110 16.29 1.29 11.56
N SER A 111 16.00 1.95 12.67
CA SER A 111 16.92 2.09 13.80
C SER A 111 17.14 0.74 14.51
N LYS A 112 16.08 -0.01 14.79
CA LYS A 112 16.18 -1.39 15.33
C LYS A 112 16.99 -2.29 14.40
N TYR A 113 16.74 -2.20 13.09
CA TYR A 113 17.51 -2.96 12.10
C TYR A 113 18.99 -2.57 12.09
N ARG A 114 19.31 -1.27 12.21
CA ARG A 114 20.68 -0.76 12.28
C ARG A 114 21.42 -1.24 13.53
N GLU A 115 20.78 -1.17 14.68
CA GLU A 115 21.35 -1.64 15.96
C GLU A 115 21.64 -3.14 15.91
N LYS A 116 20.67 -3.94 15.48
CA LYS A 116 20.84 -5.39 15.31
C LYS A 116 21.95 -5.74 14.33
N ASN A 117 22.12 -4.98 13.24
CA ASN A 117 23.24 -5.16 12.32
C ASN A 117 24.59 -4.77 12.94
N SER A 118 24.63 -3.73 13.77
CA SER A 118 25.85 -3.32 14.49
C SER A 118 26.28 -4.42 15.47
N ASP A 119 25.34 -5.02 16.19
CA ASP A 119 25.60 -6.12 17.12
C ASP A 119 26.08 -7.38 16.37
N TYR A 120 25.43 -7.71 15.25
CA TYR A 120 25.84 -8.85 14.40
C TYR A 120 27.26 -8.65 13.84
N ASN A 121 27.56 -7.45 13.33
CA ASN A 121 28.88 -7.13 12.80
C ASN A 121 29.96 -7.09 13.89
N SER A 122 29.62 -6.68 15.11
CA SER A 122 30.53 -6.68 16.27
C SER A 122 30.81 -8.10 16.76
N ALA A 123 29.79 -8.94 16.84
CA ALA A 123 29.93 -10.37 17.17
C ALA A 123 30.73 -11.13 16.10
N HIS A 124 30.51 -10.83 14.81
CA HIS A 124 31.27 -11.46 13.72
C HIS A 124 32.74 -11.00 13.69
N LYS A 125 33.03 -9.74 14.05
CA LYS A 125 34.42 -9.24 14.22
C LYS A 125 35.12 -9.91 15.40
N LEU A 126 34.44 -10.08 16.55
CA LEU A 126 35.00 -10.77 17.71
C LEU A 126 35.36 -12.22 17.39
N ASN A 127 34.50 -12.94 16.66
CA ASN A 127 34.76 -14.33 16.27
C ASN A 127 35.90 -14.49 15.25
N ASN A 128 36.24 -13.44 14.50
CA ASN A 128 37.32 -13.45 13.52
C ASN A 128 38.67 -12.93 14.09
N CYS A 129 38.68 -12.39 15.31
CA CYS A 129 39.90 -11.93 16.00
C CYS A 129 40.50 -12.98 16.96
N THR A 130 39.89 -14.16 17.08
CA THR A 130 40.31 -15.25 17.99
C THR A 130 41.10 -16.37 17.31
N LEU A 131 41.72 -16.10 16.15
CA LEU A 131 42.64 -17.01 15.45
C LEU A 131 44.06 -16.43 15.43
#